data_AF-M6VUG0-F1
#
_entry.id   AF-M6VUG0-F1
#
_cell.length_a   1.000
_cell.length_b   1.000
_cell.length_c   1.000
_cell.angle_alpha   90.00
_cell.angle_beta   90.00
_cell.angle_gamma   90.00
#
_symmetry.space_group_name_H-M   'P 1'
#
loop_
_entity.id
_entity.type
_entity.pdbx_description
1 polymer ?
#
loop_
_entity_poly.entity_id
_entity_poly.type
_entity_poly.pdbx_seq_one_letter_code
_entity_poly.pdbx_strand_id
1 'polypeptide(L)'
;MEKSDSGILVADVIPGSSASGVLKLEDIILEFGGKKVDSKGYIEHPLYGKQVLSFLAHSGDSFGYSLGKEIPMLVLRDKKKIRLSMRLKPFPYSAVRIPFKNIPASNDFAVEGGFVFLELSESLLEEWGKDWRSRVDRKLLYLYDYYKFHENEGDVGKIVLLSQVLPDESNNGFHDLSFKIVEKIDGQNVKSVRDLKRNIKQGKSDYALISLDDGTEIALDRTKLTEINERIYKSYKIRFSEN
;
A
#
# COMPACT_ATOMS: atom_id res chain seq x y z
N MET A 1 0.09 -30.70 16.43
CA MET A 1 1.30 -31.15 15.71
C MET A 1 1.81 -32.40 16.38
N GLU A 2 2.10 -33.42 15.59
CA GLU A 2 2.97 -34.51 16.07
C GLU A 2 4.39 -33.95 16.24
N LYS A 3 5.20 -34.60 17.08
CA LYS A 3 6.56 -34.14 17.42
C LYS A 3 7.51 -34.06 16.20
N SER A 4 7.14 -34.75 15.11
CA SER A 4 7.85 -34.80 13.82
C SER A 4 7.30 -33.86 12.75
N ASP A 5 6.15 -33.21 12.96
CA ASP A 5 5.61 -32.27 11.99
C ASP A 5 6.45 -30.98 12.00
N SER A 6 6.70 -30.43 10.81
CA SER A 6 7.40 -29.15 10.62
C SER A 6 6.68 -28.34 9.54
N GLY A 7 6.82 -27.02 9.58
CA GLY A 7 6.15 -26.13 8.65
C GLY A 7 6.20 -24.68 9.11
N ILE A 8 5.49 -23.82 8.37
CA ILE A 8 5.39 -22.38 8.65
C ILE A 8 3.95 -21.95 8.86
N LEU A 9 3.77 -20.94 9.72
CA LEU A 9 2.47 -20.33 10.00
C LEU A 9 2.09 -19.32 8.91
N VAL A 10 0.84 -19.37 8.46
CA VAL A 10 0.24 -18.31 7.62
C VAL A 10 -0.12 -17.14 8.53
N ALA A 11 0.70 -16.09 8.49
CA ALA A 11 0.51 -14.88 9.28
C ALA A 11 -0.38 -13.83 8.59
N ASP A 12 -0.43 -13.85 7.25
CA ASP A 12 -1.24 -12.94 6.44
C ASP A 12 -1.57 -13.56 5.08
N VAL A 13 -2.65 -13.11 4.45
CA VAL A 13 -3.07 -13.53 3.09
C VAL A 13 -3.46 -12.28 2.29
N ILE A 14 -2.62 -11.95 1.30
CA ILE A 14 -2.87 -10.80 0.41
C ILE A 14 -4.18 -11.01 -0.37
N PRO A 15 -5.12 -10.04 -0.34
CA PRO A 15 -6.37 -10.14 -1.09
C PRO A 15 -6.15 -10.32 -2.60
N GLY A 16 -7.01 -11.11 -3.24
CA GLY A 16 -6.89 -11.43 -4.67
C GLY A 16 -5.70 -12.29 -5.08
N SER A 17 -4.79 -12.64 -4.16
CA SER A 17 -3.65 -13.52 -4.45
C SER A 17 -4.08 -14.96 -4.75
N SER A 18 -3.13 -15.81 -5.16
CA SER A 18 -3.34 -17.25 -5.29
C SER A 18 -3.89 -17.89 -4.01
N ALA A 19 -3.45 -17.39 -2.85
CA ALA A 19 -3.82 -17.90 -1.53
C ALA A 19 -5.19 -17.39 -1.04
N SER A 20 -5.70 -16.28 -1.61
CA SER A 20 -7.00 -15.70 -1.26
C SER A 20 -8.12 -16.73 -1.43
N GLY A 21 -8.90 -16.95 -0.37
CA GLY A 21 -9.98 -17.94 -0.32
C GLY A 21 -9.53 -19.40 -0.18
N VAL A 22 -8.23 -19.69 -0.17
CA VAL A 22 -7.66 -21.05 -0.05
C VAL A 22 -7.02 -21.26 1.32
N LEU A 23 -6.02 -20.43 1.63
CA LEU A 23 -5.36 -20.41 2.93
C LEU A 23 -6.12 -19.50 3.89
N LYS A 24 -5.99 -19.81 5.18
CA LYS A 24 -6.51 -19.00 6.28
C LYS A 24 -5.38 -18.61 7.21
N LEU A 25 -5.56 -17.52 7.93
CA LEU A 25 -4.68 -17.18 9.04
C LEU A 25 -4.59 -18.38 10.00
N GLU A 26 -3.42 -18.55 10.57
CA GLU A 26 -3.08 -19.63 11.51
C GLU A 26 -3.00 -21.04 10.90
N ASP A 27 -3.24 -21.21 9.60
CA ASP A 27 -2.86 -22.45 8.92
C ASP A 27 -1.35 -22.68 9.06
N ILE A 28 -0.94 -23.92 9.28
CA ILE A 28 0.47 -24.31 9.20
C ILE A 28 0.69 -25.05 7.89
N ILE A 29 1.50 -24.50 6.99
CA ILE A 29 1.87 -25.16 5.73
C ILE A 29 2.91 -26.24 6.04
N LEU A 30 2.52 -27.51 5.89
CA LEU A 30 3.36 -28.68 6.13
C LEU A 30 4.00 -29.20 4.83
N GLU A 31 3.27 -29.12 3.71
CA GLU A 31 3.76 -29.48 2.39
C GLU A 31 3.31 -28.45 1.34
N PHE A 32 4.17 -28.16 0.37
CA PHE A 32 3.92 -27.25 -0.74
C PHE A 32 4.47 -27.86 -2.04
N GLY A 33 3.63 -28.00 -3.07
CA GLY A 33 3.98 -28.65 -4.33
C GLY A 33 4.52 -30.07 -4.15
N GLY A 34 3.89 -30.84 -3.25
CA GLY A 34 4.27 -32.22 -2.93
C GLY A 34 5.60 -32.38 -2.18
N LYS A 35 6.19 -31.28 -1.68
CA LYS A 35 7.43 -31.29 -0.89
C LYS A 35 7.16 -30.85 0.55
N LYS A 36 7.79 -31.52 1.51
CA LYS A 36 7.74 -31.13 2.93
C LYS A 36 8.41 -29.78 3.14
N VAL A 37 7.77 -28.96 3.97
CA VAL A 37 8.26 -27.64 4.38
C VAL A 37 8.85 -27.75 5.79
N ASP A 38 10.07 -27.27 5.99
CA ASP A 38 10.70 -27.22 7.31
C ASP A 38 10.25 -25.98 8.11
N SER A 39 10.66 -25.91 9.39
CA SER A 39 10.28 -24.81 10.30
C SER A 39 10.81 -23.44 9.90
N LYS A 40 11.67 -23.37 8.87
CA LYS A 40 12.23 -22.14 8.32
C LYS A 40 11.64 -21.81 6.94
N GLY A 41 10.68 -22.60 6.45
CA GLY A 41 10.02 -22.38 5.16
C GLY A 41 10.80 -22.94 3.96
N TYR A 42 11.74 -23.86 4.18
CA TYR A 42 12.50 -24.49 3.11
C TYR A 42 11.92 -25.83 2.69
N ILE A 43 12.11 -26.16 1.42
CA ILE A 43 11.85 -27.45 0.79
C ILE A 43 13.17 -28.03 0.24
N GLU A 44 13.21 -29.34 -0.01
CA GLU A 44 14.34 -29.97 -0.69
C GLU A 44 14.15 -29.98 -2.22
N HIS A 45 14.98 -29.20 -2.92
CA HIS A 45 15.09 -29.21 -4.37
C HIS A 45 16.11 -30.26 -4.82
N PRO A 46 15.78 -31.13 -5.80
CA PRO A 46 16.64 -32.25 -6.21
C PRO A 46 18.03 -31.82 -6.73
N LEU A 47 18.13 -30.63 -7.33
CA LEU A 47 19.38 -30.12 -7.92
C LEU A 47 20.07 -29.03 -7.09
N TYR A 48 19.30 -28.31 -6.25
CA TYR A 48 19.77 -27.08 -5.61
C TYR A 48 19.74 -27.17 -4.07
N GLY A 49 19.41 -28.34 -3.53
CA GLY A 49 19.24 -28.56 -2.09
C GLY A 49 18.13 -27.70 -1.51
N LYS A 50 18.35 -27.14 -0.32
CA LYS A 50 17.36 -26.33 0.38
C LYS A 50 17.00 -25.06 -0.39
N GLN A 51 15.72 -24.91 -0.71
CA GLN A 51 15.16 -23.72 -1.35
C GLN A 51 13.94 -23.22 -0.59
N VAL A 52 13.73 -21.90 -0.55
CA VAL A 52 12.51 -21.32 0.02
C VAL A 52 11.29 -21.85 -0.75
N LEU A 53 10.20 -22.16 -0.05
CA LEU A 53 9.01 -22.78 -0.68
C LEU A 53 8.45 -21.97 -1.85
N SER A 54 8.59 -20.63 -1.81
CA SER A 54 8.15 -19.71 -2.87
C SER A 54 8.84 -19.96 -4.21
N PHE A 55 9.99 -20.65 -4.22
CA PHE A 55 10.65 -21.11 -5.45
C PHE A 55 9.69 -21.91 -6.33
N LEU A 56 8.88 -22.81 -5.75
CA LEU A 56 7.92 -23.61 -6.53
C LEU A 56 6.78 -22.77 -7.12
N ALA A 57 6.43 -21.64 -6.50
CA ALA A 57 5.39 -20.75 -7.01
C ALA A 57 5.92 -19.77 -8.07
N HIS A 58 7.19 -19.37 -7.99
CA HIS A 58 7.80 -18.37 -8.89
C HIS A 58 8.59 -18.97 -10.04
N SER A 59 9.14 -20.17 -9.88
CA SER A 59 10.07 -20.80 -10.82
C SER A 59 9.90 -22.34 -10.86
N GLY A 60 8.69 -22.82 -10.55
CA GLY A 60 8.36 -24.23 -10.48
C GLY A 60 7.95 -24.86 -11.81
N ASP A 61 8.21 -24.21 -12.96
CA ASP A 61 7.79 -24.70 -14.28
C ASP A 61 8.29 -26.14 -14.56
N SER A 62 9.51 -26.45 -14.11
CA SER A 62 10.10 -27.79 -14.20
C SER A 62 9.38 -28.85 -13.36
N PHE A 63 8.61 -28.43 -12.36
CA PHE A 63 7.72 -29.27 -11.55
C PHE A 63 6.26 -29.21 -12.02
N GLY A 64 5.99 -28.55 -13.15
CA GLY A 64 4.64 -28.36 -13.70
C GLY A 64 3.83 -27.25 -13.01
N TYR A 65 4.47 -26.42 -12.18
CA TYR A 65 3.83 -25.31 -11.47
C TYR A 65 4.10 -23.99 -12.20
N SER A 66 3.11 -23.54 -12.95
CA SER A 66 3.14 -22.29 -13.71
C SER A 66 1.81 -21.53 -13.59
N LEU A 67 1.77 -20.29 -14.08
CA LEU A 67 0.56 -19.47 -14.02
C LEU A 67 -0.67 -20.21 -14.59
N GLY A 68 -1.77 -20.16 -13.84
CA GLY A 68 -3.03 -20.81 -14.16
C GLY A 68 -3.10 -22.29 -13.74
N LYS A 69 -1.99 -22.94 -13.40
CA LYS A 69 -1.94 -24.32 -12.88
C LYS A 69 -2.20 -24.36 -11.38
N GLU A 70 -2.48 -25.56 -10.88
CA GLU A 70 -2.68 -25.81 -9.46
C GLU A 70 -1.42 -26.36 -8.80
N ILE A 71 -1.16 -25.91 -7.58
CA ILE A 71 -0.12 -26.45 -6.71
C ILE A 71 -0.77 -27.12 -5.50
N PRO A 72 -0.51 -28.42 -5.25
CA PRO A 72 -1.06 -29.13 -4.10
C PRO A 72 -0.34 -28.71 -2.82
N MET A 73 -1.07 -28.66 -1.71
CA MET A 73 -0.54 -28.33 -0.39
C MET A 73 -1.15 -29.23 0.68
N LEU A 74 -0.40 -29.44 1.76
CA LEU A 74 -0.90 -30.02 2.99
C LEU A 74 -0.77 -28.97 4.09
N VAL A 75 -1.88 -28.65 4.74
CA VAL A 75 -1.90 -27.69 5.86
C VAL A 75 -2.43 -28.34 7.13
N LEU A 76 -2.00 -27.84 8.28
CA LEU A 76 -2.67 -28.08 9.55
C LEU A 76 -3.61 -26.91 9.85
N ARG A 77 -4.91 -27.19 9.91
CA ARG A 77 -5.96 -26.24 10.26
C ARG A 77 -6.81 -26.83 11.37
N ASP A 78 -7.04 -26.11 12.45
CA ASP A 78 -7.81 -26.60 13.61
C ASP A 78 -7.32 -27.97 14.11
N LYS A 79 -6.00 -28.16 14.14
CA LYS A 79 -5.31 -29.42 14.49
C LYS A 79 -5.59 -30.61 13.55
N LYS A 80 -6.21 -30.39 12.40
CA LYS A 80 -6.48 -31.41 11.37
C LYS A 80 -5.62 -31.17 10.14
N LYS A 81 -5.08 -32.24 9.57
CA LYS A 81 -4.34 -32.21 8.31
C LYS A 81 -5.32 -32.14 7.14
N ILE A 82 -5.26 -31.08 6.34
CA ILE A 82 -6.16 -30.82 5.21
C ILE A 82 -5.31 -30.70 3.95
N ARG A 83 -5.67 -31.46 2.90
CA ARG A 83 -5.10 -31.29 1.57
C ARG A 83 -5.86 -30.18 0.84
N LEU A 84 -5.12 -29.23 0.31
CA LEU A 84 -5.63 -28.10 -0.46
C LEU A 84 -4.99 -28.10 -1.85
N SER A 85 -5.67 -27.48 -2.80
CA SER A 85 -5.12 -27.17 -4.12
C SER A 85 -5.22 -25.66 -4.33
N MET A 86 -4.12 -25.02 -4.70
CA MET A 86 -4.08 -23.57 -4.91
C MET A 86 -3.77 -23.27 -6.37
N ARG A 87 -4.64 -22.51 -7.04
CA ARG A 87 -4.38 -22.07 -8.40
C ARG A 87 -3.43 -20.88 -8.41
N LEU A 88 -2.33 -20.99 -9.15
CA LEU A 88 -1.34 -19.92 -9.30
C LEU A 88 -1.89 -18.81 -10.20
N LYS A 89 -1.95 -17.59 -9.66
CA LYS A 89 -2.38 -16.37 -10.33
C LYS A 89 -1.20 -15.38 -10.42
N PRO A 90 -1.25 -14.41 -11.35
CA PRO A 90 -0.35 -13.27 -11.31
C PRO A 90 -0.44 -12.53 -9.97
N PHE A 91 0.60 -11.77 -9.62
CA PHE A 91 0.60 -10.95 -8.42
C PHE A 91 -0.56 -9.93 -8.46
N PRO A 92 -1.38 -9.80 -7.39
CA PRO A 92 -2.55 -8.94 -7.39
C PRO A 92 -2.17 -7.48 -7.17
N TYR A 93 -1.70 -6.79 -8.22
CA TYR A 93 -1.32 -5.38 -8.12
C TYR A 93 -2.45 -4.46 -7.63
N SER A 94 -3.72 -4.84 -7.85
CA SER A 94 -4.88 -4.12 -7.32
C SER A 94 -4.97 -4.15 -5.79
N ALA A 95 -4.36 -5.14 -5.12
CA ALA A 95 -4.30 -5.19 -3.67
C ALA A 95 -3.25 -4.23 -3.08
N VAL A 96 -2.36 -3.66 -3.91
CA VAL A 96 -1.29 -2.77 -3.43
C VAL A 96 -1.87 -1.40 -3.11
N ARG A 97 -1.95 -1.09 -1.80
CA ARG A 97 -2.34 0.23 -1.30
C ARG A 97 -1.19 1.22 -1.38
N ILE A 98 0.01 0.83 -0.93
CA ILE A 98 1.22 1.67 -0.98
C ILE A 98 2.15 1.13 -2.09
N PRO A 99 2.26 1.83 -3.24
CA PRO A 99 3.03 1.35 -4.38
C PRO A 99 4.51 1.09 -4.07
N PHE A 100 5.03 0.01 -4.65
CA PHE A 100 6.47 -0.30 -4.63
C PHE A 100 7.24 0.62 -5.57
N LYS A 101 8.54 0.78 -5.34
CA LYS A 101 9.43 1.65 -6.15
C LYS A 101 9.45 1.31 -7.64
N ASN A 102 9.35 0.03 -7.96
CA ASN A 102 9.41 -0.50 -9.32
C ASN A 102 8.06 -0.50 -10.05
N ILE A 103 6.98 -0.12 -9.36
CA ILE A 103 5.69 0.12 -10.01
C ILE A 103 5.70 1.59 -10.45
N PRO A 104 5.33 1.90 -11.72
CA PRO A 104 5.13 3.27 -12.13
C PRO A 104 4.15 3.95 -11.17
N ALA A 105 4.66 4.83 -10.31
CA ALA A 105 3.81 5.63 -9.45
C ALA A 105 2.98 6.54 -10.34
N SER A 106 1.68 6.66 -10.07
CA SER A 106 0.94 7.78 -10.61
C SER A 106 1.61 9.03 -10.04
N ASN A 107 2.12 9.93 -10.89
CA ASN A 107 2.66 11.23 -10.48
C ASN A 107 1.52 12.18 -10.06
N ASP A 108 0.50 11.65 -9.38
CA ASP A 108 -0.67 12.38 -8.98
C ASP A 108 -0.31 13.18 -7.74
N PHE A 109 -0.01 14.46 -7.97
CA PHE A 109 0.08 15.46 -6.91
C PHE A 109 -0.97 16.55 -7.14
N ALA A 110 -1.29 17.27 -6.08
CA ALA A 110 -2.11 18.46 -6.13
C ALA A 110 -1.42 19.57 -5.35
N VAL A 111 -1.60 20.80 -5.80
CA VAL A 111 -1.22 21.99 -5.05
C VAL A 111 -2.47 22.87 -5.02
N GLU A 112 -3.06 23.03 -3.85
CA GLU A 112 -4.31 23.76 -3.68
C GLU A 112 -4.14 24.68 -2.47
N GLY A 113 -4.21 25.99 -2.65
CA GLY A 113 -3.97 26.99 -1.59
C GLY A 113 -2.56 26.92 -0.99
N GLY A 114 -1.59 26.38 -1.74
CA GLY A 114 -0.22 26.15 -1.28
C GLY A 114 0.00 24.84 -0.54
N PHE A 115 -1.06 24.10 -0.22
CA PHE A 115 -0.96 22.77 0.36
C PHE A 115 -0.59 21.77 -0.73
N VAL A 116 0.56 21.10 -0.57
CA VAL A 116 1.07 20.11 -1.52
C VAL A 116 0.62 18.72 -1.09
N PHE A 117 -0.22 18.10 -1.90
CA PHE A 117 -0.75 16.77 -1.66
C PHE A 117 -0.13 15.75 -2.61
N LEU A 118 0.23 14.60 -2.08
CA LEU A 118 0.76 13.47 -2.85
C LEU A 118 0.33 12.14 -2.22
N GLU A 119 0.49 11.05 -2.96
CA GLU A 119 0.20 9.71 -2.45
C GLU A 119 1.44 9.06 -1.83
N LEU A 120 1.26 8.41 -0.68
CA LEU A 120 2.33 7.64 -0.04
C LEU A 120 2.79 6.50 -0.94
N SER A 121 4.10 6.40 -1.14
CA SER A 121 4.75 5.33 -1.92
C SER A 121 6.08 4.95 -1.30
N GLU A 122 6.59 3.77 -1.64
CA GLU A 122 7.94 3.35 -1.26
C GLU A 122 9.01 4.32 -1.78
N SER A 123 8.87 4.78 -3.03
CA SER A 123 9.80 5.76 -3.61
C SER A 123 9.87 7.04 -2.80
N LEU A 124 8.72 7.57 -2.35
CA LEU A 124 8.68 8.76 -1.49
C LEU A 124 9.40 8.51 -0.17
N LEU A 125 9.14 7.37 0.48
CA LEU A 125 9.78 7.04 1.75
C LEU A 125 11.31 6.94 1.59
N GLU A 126 11.80 6.41 0.46
CA GLU A 126 13.22 6.31 0.16
C GLU A 126 13.92 7.67 -0.06
N GLU A 127 13.20 8.77 -0.27
CA GLU A 127 13.78 10.12 -0.41
C GLU A 127 14.49 10.59 0.86
N TRP A 128 14.20 9.97 2.02
CA TRP A 128 15.00 10.17 3.23
C TRP A 128 16.40 9.58 3.13
N GLY A 129 16.78 8.91 2.03
CA GLY A 129 18.10 8.38 1.73
C GLY A 129 18.31 6.92 2.19
N LYS A 130 19.57 6.47 2.20
CA LYS A 130 19.93 5.04 2.42
C LYS A 130 19.33 4.39 3.67
N ASP A 131 19.19 5.14 4.77
CA ASP A 131 18.63 4.64 6.04
C ASP A 131 17.23 5.19 6.28
N TRP A 132 16.44 5.40 5.23
CA TRP A 132 15.12 6.02 5.33
C TRP A 132 14.23 5.38 6.40
N ARG A 133 14.30 4.05 6.60
CA ARG A 133 13.52 3.34 7.62
C ARG A 133 13.79 3.83 9.05
N SER A 134 14.97 4.39 9.34
CA SER A 134 15.28 4.96 10.65
C SER A 134 15.00 6.46 10.75
N ARG A 135 14.82 7.14 9.61
CA ARG A 135 14.66 8.60 9.51
C ARG A 135 13.24 9.07 9.25
N VAL A 136 12.44 8.25 8.58
CA VAL A 136 11.06 8.60 8.25
C VAL A 136 10.18 8.59 9.49
N ASP A 137 9.07 9.32 9.41
CA ASP A 137 8.07 9.32 10.48
C ASP A 137 7.59 7.89 10.80
N ARG A 138 7.50 7.56 12.09
CA ARG A 138 7.18 6.21 12.56
C ARG A 138 5.77 5.77 12.15
N LYS A 139 4.82 6.70 12.03
CA LYS A 139 3.46 6.41 11.56
C LYS A 139 3.47 6.01 10.10
N LEU A 140 4.24 6.70 9.26
CA LEU A 140 4.38 6.34 7.84
C LEU A 140 5.10 5.00 7.65
N LEU A 141 6.14 4.72 8.44
CA LEU A 141 6.81 3.43 8.44
C LEU A 141 5.85 2.30 8.84
N TYR A 142 5.07 2.52 9.90
CA TYR A 142 4.05 1.56 10.35
C TYR A 142 3.00 1.28 9.27
N LEU A 143 2.50 2.32 8.59
CA LEU A 143 1.59 2.13 7.46
C LEU A 143 2.24 1.35 6.32
N TYR A 144 3.50 1.62 6.00
CA TYR A 144 4.23 0.88 4.98
C TYR A 144 4.45 -0.60 5.35
N ASP A 145 4.76 -0.92 6.61
CA ASP A 145 5.06 -2.29 7.02
C ASP A 145 3.78 -3.14 7.20
N TYR A 146 2.65 -2.54 7.61
CA TYR A 146 1.43 -3.28 7.98
C TYR A 146 0.21 -3.00 7.09
N TYR A 147 0.19 -1.88 6.36
CA TYR A 147 -0.93 -1.45 5.52
C TYR A 147 -0.52 -1.24 4.06
N LYS A 148 0.56 -1.92 3.63
CA LYS A 148 1.04 -1.90 2.24
C LYS A 148 0.00 -2.43 1.26
N PHE A 149 -0.75 -3.43 1.70
CA PHE A 149 -1.85 -4.02 0.98
C PHE A 149 -3.18 -3.54 1.54
N HIS A 150 -4.21 -3.60 0.71
CA HIS A 150 -5.58 -3.50 1.17
C HIS A 150 -5.92 -4.68 2.08
N GLU A 151 -6.86 -4.45 3.00
CA GLU A 151 -7.33 -5.49 3.93
C GLU A 151 -8.27 -6.47 3.23
N ASN A 152 -9.15 -5.97 2.34
CA ASN A 152 -10.15 -6.79 1.67
C ASN A 152 -10.00 -6.78 0.15
N GLU A 153 -10.53 -7.82 -0.48
CA GLU A 153 -10.56 -7.93 -1.94
C GLU A 153 -11.58 -6.93 -2.52
N GLY A 154 -11.16 -6.14 -3.50
CA GLY A 154 -11.98 -5.10 -4.10
C GLY A 154 -11.90 -3.74 -3.40
N ASP A 155 -11.22 -3.65 -2.25
CA ASP A 155 -10.86 -2.37 -1.66
C ASP A 155 -10.00 -1.56 -2.63
N VAL A 156 -10.23 -0.25 -2.62
CA VAL A 156 -9.52 0.71 -3.46
C VAL A 156 -9.14 1.93 -2.64
N GLY A 157 -8.05 2.56 -3.04
CA GLY A 157 -7.62 3.84 -2.49
C GLY A 157 -6.15 3.84 -2.10
N LYS A 158 -5.67 5.04 -1.83
CA LYS A 158 -4.28 5.39 -1.52
C LYS A 158 -4.27 6.22 -0.25
N ILE A 159 -3.10 6.29 0.37
CA ILE A 159 -2.90 7.15 1.54
C ILE A 159 -2.42 8.49 1.00
N VAL A 160 -3.24 9.52 1.18
CA VAL A 160 -2.91 10.88 0.75
C VAL A 160 -2.20 11.60 1.88
N LEU A 161 -1.10 12.26 1.54
CA LEU A 161 -0.31 13.06 2.46
C LEU A 161 -0.40 14.53 2.07
N LEU A 162 -0.52 15.41 3.06
CA LEU A 162 -0.04 16.78 2.98
C LEU A 162 1.48 16.72 3.17
N SER A 163 2.26 16.79 2.10
CA SER A 163 3.72 16.64 2.19
C SER A 163 4.38 17.89 2.76
N GLN A 164 3.94 19.07 2.31
CA GLN A 164 4.44 20.36 2.73
C GLN A 164 3.42 21.46 2.42
N VAL A 165 3.63 22.63 3.01
CA VAL A 165 2.89 23.85 2.70
C VAL A 165 3.85 24.84 2.04
N LEU A 166 3.47 25.38 0.88
CA LEU A 166 4.14 26.49 0.22
C LEU A 166 3.62 27.79 0.84
N PRO A 167 4.47 28.54 1.58
CA PRO A 167 4.02 29.73 2.30
C PRO A 167 3.33 30.76 1.41
N ASP A 168 2.14 31.18 1.83
CA ASP A 168 1.35 32.26 1.26
C ASP A 168 0.52 32.92 2.39
N GLU A 169 0.08 34.16 2.19
CA GLU A 169 -0.77 34.84 3.17
C GLU A 169 -2.07 34.09 3.48
N SER A 170 -2.60 33.33 2.51
CA SER A 170 -3.85 32.57 2.62
C SER A 170 -3.74 31.32 3.48
N ASN A 171 -2.53 30.83 3.75
CA ASN A 171 -2.28 29.62 4.54
C ASN A 171 -1.43 29.89 5.79
N ASN A 172 -1.44 31.14 6.27
CA ASN A 172 -0.81 31.54 7.53
C ASN A 172 -1.30 30.68 8.70
N GLY A 173 -0.36 30.23 9.52
CA GLY A 173 -0.63 29.32 10.65
C GLY A 173 -0.46 27.84 10.32
N PHE A 174 -0.27 27.49 9.04
CA PHE A 174 -0.10 26.09 8.62
C PHE A 174 1.29 25.77 8.03
N HIS A 175 2.21 26.73 7.96
CA HIS A 175 3.49 26.57 7.25
C HIS A 175 4.40 25.47 7.80
N ASP A 176 4.27 25.12 9.08
CA ASP A 176 5.07 24.07 9.72
C ASP A 176 4.53 22.64 9.46
N LEU A 177 3.36 22.52 8.82
CA LEU A 177 2.79 21.22 8.51
C LEU A 177 3.60 20.52 7.41
N SER A 178 4.01 19.29 7.71
CA SER A 178 4.68 18.41 6.76
C SER A 178 4.35 16.96 7.04
N PHE A 179 4.27 16.18 5.96
CA PHE A 179 3.99 14.74 5.93
C PHE A 179 2.83 14.27 6.83
N LYS A 180 1.75 15.06 6.89
CA LYS A 180 0.50 14.70 7.59
C LYS A 180 -0.39 13.86 6.71
N ILE A 181 -1.11 12.90 7.28
CA ILE A 181 -2.06 12.08 6.51
C ILE A 181 -3.37 12.85 6.40
N VAL A 182 -3.88 12.96 5.18
CA VAL A 182 -5.20 13.53 4.91
C VAL A 182 -6.24 12.44 5.09
N GLU A 183 -7.09 12.59 6.11
CA GLU A 183 -8.14 11.61 6.40
C GLU A 183 -9.43 11.93 5.66
N LYS A 184 -9.87 13.20 5.74
CA LYS A 184 -11.18 13.61 5.24
C LYS A 184 -11.14 14.95 4.53
N ILE A 185 -12.10 15.14 3.63
CA ILE A 185 -12.50 16.41 3.06
C ILE A 185 -14.01 16.57 3.17
N ASP A 186 -14.48 17.65 3.77
CA ASP A 186 -15.89 17.92 4.06
C ASP A 186 -16.59 16.73 4.76
N GLY A 187 -15.89 16.09 5.69
CA GLY A 187 -16.37 14.92 6.43
C GLY A 187 -16.35 13.59 5.66
N GLN A 188 -15.97 13.58 4.38
CA GLN A 188 -15.85 12.37 3.57
C GLN A 188 -14.40 11.85 3.54
N ASN A 189 -14.22 10.53 3.64
CA ASN A 189 -12.89 9.93 3.60
C ASN A 189 -12.21 10.15 2.24
N VAL A 190 -10.96 10.60 2.27
CA VAL A 190 -10.15 10.81 1.07
C VAL A 190 -9.48 9.50 0.65
N LYS A 191 -9.70 9.08 -0.60
CA LYS A 191 -9.17 7.81 -1.12
C LYS A 191 -8.05 7.96 -2.14
N SER A 192 -7.78 9.16 -2.64
CA SER A 192 -6.68 9.44 -3.59
C SER A 192 -6.51 10.94 -3.75
N VAL A 193 -5.40 11.36 -4.35
CA VAL A 193 -5.21 12.79 -4.69
C VAL A 193 -6.26 13.24 -5.71
N ARG A 194 -6.67 12.37 -6.65
CA ARG A 194 -7.76 12.66 -7.59
C ARG A 194 -9.09 12.90 -6.89
N ASP A 195 -9.41 12.05 -5.91
CA ASP A 195 -10.60 12.18 -5.08
C ASP A 195 -10.58 13.49 -4.29
N LEU A 196 -9.44 13.83 -3.68
CA LEU A 196 -9.24 15.11 -3.00
C LEU A 196 -9.52 16.30 -3.92
N LYS A 197 -8.85 16.38 -5.08
CA LYS A 197 -9.03 17.46 -6.07
C LYS A 197 -10.48 17.57 -6.52
N ARG A 198 -11.14 16.44 -6.76
CA ARG A 198 -12.55 16.41 -7.17
C ARG A 198 -13.45 17.01 -6.08
N ASN A 199 -13.28 16.61 -4.82
CA ASN A 199 -14.07 17.13 -3.71
C ASN A 199 -13.80 18.63 -3.44
N ILE A 200 -12.57 19.09 -3.62
CA ILE A 200 -12.25 20.53 -3.56
C ILE A 200 -13.06 21.27 -4.64
N LYS A 201 -13.07 20.78 -5.89
CA LYS A 201 -13.76 21.44 -7.01
C LYS A 201 -15.28 21.36 -6.97
N GLN A 202 -15.85 20.24 -6.49
CA GLN A 202 -17.28 19.95 -6.55
C GLN A 202 -18.03 20.29 -5.25
N GLY A 203 -17.32 20.68 -4.20
CA GLY A 203 -17.94 21.04 -2.93
C GLY A 203 -18.84 22.28 -3.07
N LYS A 204 -19.93 22.29 -2.28
CA LYS A 204 -20.97 23.33 -2.35
C LYS A 204 -20.75 24.48 -1.36
N SER A 205 -19.94 24.27 -0.33
CA SER A 205 -19.62 25.30 0.65
C SER A 205 -18.49 26.19 0.12
N ASP A 206 -18.44 27.44 0.56
CA ASP A 206 -17.35 28.37 0.26
C ASP A 206 -16.00 27.85 0.76
N TYR A 207 -15.99 26.97 1.76
CA TYR A 207 -14.76 26.37 2.32
C TYR A 207 -14.73 24.85 2.15
N ALA A 208 -13.58 24.31 1.74
CA ALA A 208 -13.27 22.91 1.88
C ALA A 208 -12.59 22.67 3.23
N LEU A 209 -13.13 21.77 4.06
CA LEU A 209 -12.54 21.41 5.34
C LEU A 209 -11.74 20.11 5.19
N ILE A 210 -10.42 20.20 5.29
CA ILE A 210 -9.50 19.07 5.19
C ILE A 210 -9.08 18.67 6.61
N SER A 211 -9.43 17.46 7.02
CA SER A 211 -9.05 16.92 8.33
C SER A 211 -7.77 16.08 8.20
N LEU A 212 -6.80 16.38 9.05
CA LEU A 212 -5.53 15.66 9.16
C LEU A 212 -5.56 14.66 10.31
N ASP A 213 -4.58 13.77 10.29
CA ASP A 213 -4.45 12.63 11.17
C ASP A 213 -3.99 12.94 12.60
N ASP A 214 -3.64 14.20 12.88
CA ASP A 214 -3.36 14.72 14.21
C ASP A 214 -4.50 15.58 14.78
N GLY A 215 -5.64 15.62 14.09
CA GLY A 215 -6.82 16.40 14.47
C GLY A 215 -6.81 17.84 13.97
N THR A 216 -5.76 18.26 13.25
CA THR A 216 -5.74 19.58 12.60
C THR A 216 -6.79 19.65 11.49
N GLU A 217 -7.53 20.76 11.44
CA GLU A 217 -8.44 21.07 10.33
C GLU A 217 -7.93 22.26 9.54
N ILE A 218 -7.84 22.09 8.22
CA ILE A 218 -7.49 23.14 7.27
C ILE A 218 -8.76 23.59 6.56
N ALA A 219 -9.09 24.88 6.66
CA ALA A 219 -10.17 25.50 5.91
C ALA A 219 -9.61 26.19 4.65
N LEU A 220 -9.92 25.62 3.48
CA LEU A 220 -9.49 26.13 2.18
C LEU A 220 -10.63 26.94 1.53
N ASP A 221 -10.42 28.23 1.30
CA ASP A 221 -11.40 29.11 0.64
C ASP A 221 -11.50 28.77 -0.86
N ARG A 222 -12.59 28.10 -1.26
CA ARG A 222 -12.86 27.71 -2.65
C ARG A 222 -13.08 28.93 -3.55
N THR A 223 -13.61 30.02 -3.01
CA THR A 223 -14.00 31.21 -3.79
C THR A 223 -12.79 31.97 -4.31
N LYS A 224 -11.66 31.88 -3.61
CA LYS A 224 -10.38 32.53 -3.95
C LYS A 224 -9.30 31.57 -4.44
N LEU A 225 -9.61 30.26 -4.46
CA LEU A 225 -8.61 29.22 -4.68
C LEU A 225 -7.86 29.37 -6.00
N THR A 226 -8.54 29.76 -7.07
CA THR A 226 -7.91 29.99 -8.38
C THR A 226 -6.86 31.10 -8.32
N GLU A 227 -7.21 32.26 -7.74
CA GLU A 227 -6.29 33.40 -7.59
C GLU A 227 -5.07 33.04 -6.72
N ILE A 228 -5.33 32.37 -5.59
CA ILE A 228 -4.27 31.91 -4.67
C ILE A 228 -3.34 30.93 -5.39
N ASN A 229 -3.89 29.95 -6.11
CA ASN A 229 -3.10 28.96 -6.84
C ASN A 229 -2.23 29.61 -7.93
N GLU A 230 -2.78 30.53 -8.72
CA GLU A 230 -2.02 31.28 -9.74
C GLU A 230 -0.85 32.04 -9.12
N ARG A 231 -1.09 32.73 -8.00
CA ARG A 231 -0.04 33.44 -7.26
C ARG A 231 1.05 32.50 -6.77
N ILE A 232 0.68 31.37 -6.18
CA ILE A 232 1.62 30.37 -5.66
C ILE A 232 2.45 29.75 -6.78
N TYR A 233 1.81 29.37 -7.89
CA TYR A 233 2.53 28.82 -9.05
C TYR A 233 3.55 29.79 -9.62
N LYS A 234 3.21 31.08 -9.68
CA LYS A 234 4.13 32.13 -10.11
C LYS A 234 5.30 32.30 -9.13
N SER A 235 5.02 32.39 -7.83
CA SER A 235 6.03 32.61 -6.79
C SER A 235 7.02 31.46 -6.67
N TYR A 236 6.54 30.22 -6.72
CA TYR A 236 7.34 29.01 -6.55
C TYR A 236 7.80 28.38 -7.89
N LYS A 237 7.50 29.03 -9.02
CA LYS A 237 7.89 28.60 -10.38
C LYS A 237 7.42 27.17 -10.71
N ILE A 238 6.25 26.79 -10.22
CA ILE A 238 5.66 25.48 -10.47
C ILE A 238 5.07 25.51 -11.88
N ARG A 239 5.56 24.62 -12.75
CA ARG A 239 5.00 24.44 -14.09
C ARG A 239 3.80 23.52 -14.01
N PHE A 240 2.60 24.08 -14.16
CA PHE A 240 1.39 23.28 -14.31
C PHE A 240 1.16 23.01 -15.80
N SER A 241 1.01 21.75 -16.21
CA SER A 241 0.41 21.44 -17.52
C SER A 241 -1.01 20.96 -17.25
N GLU A 242 -2.00 21.71 -17.73
CA GLU A 242 -3.36 21.20 -17.85
C GLU A 242 -3.36 20.13 -18.93
N ASN A 243 -3.32 18.86 -18.51
CA ASN A 243 -3.74 17.73 -19.34
C ASN A 243 -4.93 17.04 -18.68
#